data_AF-A0A7K3B5M6-F1
#
_entry.id   AF-A0A7K3B5M6-F1
#
_cell.length_a   1.000
_cell.length_b   1.000
_cell.length_c   1.000
_cell.angle_alpha   90.00
_cell.angle_beta   90.00
_cell.angle_gamma   90.00
#
_symmetry.space_group_name_H-M   'P 1'
#
loop_
_entity.id
_entity.type
_entity.pdbx_description
1 polymer ?
#
loop_
_entity_poly.entity_id
_entity_poly.type
_entity_poly.pdbx_seq_one_letter_code
_entity_poly.pdbx_strand_id
1 'polypeptide(L)' 'MAGRMAELYVAGSSVRAVAEYFDRSYGATWEMLQEMGVKMRPRTRRKAPKTTAAEGGGA' A
#
# COMPACT_ATOMS: atom_id res chain seq x y z
N MET A 1 -4.64 -22.17 1.28
CA MET A 1 -5.03 -20.99 0.46
C MET A 1 -4.28 -19.73 0.86
N ALA A 2 -4.13 -19.44 2.16
CA ALA A 2 -3.42 -18.26 2.69
C ALA A 2 -1.97 -18.09 2.17
N GLY A 3 -1.18 -19.18 2.10
CA GLY A 3 0.23 -19.10 1.68
C GLY A 3 0.45 -18.46 0.30
N ARG A 4 -0.45 -18.70 -0.66
CA ARG A 4 -0.32 -18.18 -2.04
C ARG A 4 -0.50 -16.67 -2.13
N MET A 5 -1.25 -16.07 -1.20
CA MET A 5 -1.39 -14.61 -1.09
C MET A 5 -0.10 -13.95 -0.61
N ALA A 6 0.55 -14.55 0.39
CA ALA A 6 1.82 -14.06 0.91
C ALA A 6 2.92 -14.14 -0.16
N GLU A 7 2.98 -15.23 -0.93
CA GLU A 7 3.92 -15.40 -2.04
C GLU A 7 3.78 -14.31 -3.10
N LEU A 8 2.55 -14.01 -3.54
CA LEU A 8 2.30 -12.96 -4.55
C LEU A 8 2.69 -11.57 -4.05
N TYR A 9 2.41 -11.28 -2.77
CA TYR A 9 2.81 -10.02 -2.15
C TYR A 9 4.34 -9.91 -2.03
N VAL A 10 5.02 -10.98 -1.59
CA VAL A 10 6.50 -11.03 -1.49
C VAL A 10 7.17 -10.95 -2.86
N ALA A 11 6.56 -11.51 -3.90
CA ALA A 11 6.98 -11.37 -5.29
C ALA A 11 6.91 -9.92 -5.81
N GLY A 12 6.32 -9.00 -5.04
CA GLY A 12 6.27 -7.57 -5.35
C GLY A 12 4.90 -7.07 -5.79
N SER A 13 3.88 -7.92 -5.81
CA SER A 13 2.51 -7.49 -6.12
C SER A 13 1.99 -6.58 -5.02
N SER A 14 1.22 -5.57 -5.41
CA SER A 14 0.54 -4.70 -4.44
C SER A 14 -0.59 -5.45 -3.73
N VAL A 15 -0.92 -5.04 -2.50
CA VAL A 15 -2.07 -5.62 -1.74
C VAL A 15 -3.36 -5.54 -2.57
N ARG A 16 -3.53 -4.48 -3.36
CA ARG A 16 -4.68 -4.32 -4.25
C ARG A 16 -4.69 -5.37 -5.37
N ALA A 17 -3.55 -5.60 -6.03
CA ALA A 17 -3.45 -6.61 -7.08
C ALA A 17 -3.68 -8.03 -6.54
N VAL A 18 -3.19 -8.32 -5.32
CA VAL A 18 -3.48 -9.58 -4.62
C VAL A 18 -4.97 -9.68 -4.33
N ALA A 19 -5.59 -8.62 -3.82
CA ALA A 19 -7.02 -8.60 -3.53
C ALA A 19 -7.87 -8.85 -4.79
N GLU A 20 -7.54 -8.19 -5.91
CA GLU A 20 -8.20 -8.38 -7.21
C GLU A 20 -7.99 -9.81 -7.75
N TYR A 21 -6.81 -10.40 -7.56
CA TYR A 21 -6.51 -11.77 -8.01
C TYR A 21 -7.31 -12.84 -7.25
N PHE A 22 -7.60 -12.61 -5.97
CA PHE A 22 -8.34 -13.55 -5.12
C PHE A 22 -9.81 -13.16 -4.93
N ASP A 23 -10.32 -12.18 -5.68
CA ASP A 23 -11.68 -11.65 -5.59
C ASP A 23 -12.07 -11.28 -4.14
N ARG A 24 -11.15 -10.61 -3.43
CA ARG A 24 -11.35 -10.17 -2.04
C ARG A 24 -11.26 -8.67 -1.90
N SER A 25 -11.89 -8.18 -0.83
CA SER A 25 -11.73 -6.80 -0.40
C SER A 25 -10.29 -6.51 0.03
N TYR A 26 -9.83 -5.30 -0.23
CA TYR A 26 -8.51 -4.82 0.19
C TYR A 26 -8.31 -4.99 1.70
N GLY A 27 -9.29 -4.62 2.51
CA GLY A 27 -9.23 -4.74 3.98
C GLY A 27 -9.05 -6.19 4.43
N ALA A 28 -9.88 -7.10 3.92
CA ALA A 28 -9.77 -8.53 4.23
C ALA A 28 -8.41 -9.12 3.81
N THR A 29 -7.87 -8.68 2.66
CA THR A 29 -6.54 -9.11 2.19
C THR A 29 -5.43 -8.53 3.08
N TRP A 30 -5.58 -7.29 3.53
CA TRP A 30 -4.63 -6.62 4.42
C TRP A 30 -4.57 -7.27 5.80
N GLU A 31 -5.73 -7.57 6.41
CA GLU A 31 -5.81 -8.28 7.69
C GLU A 31 -5.19 -9.66 7.57
N MET A 32 -5.52 -10.41 6.53
CA MET A 32 -4.99 -11.74 6.31
C MET A 32 -3.46 -11.75 6.13
N LEU A 33 -2.90 -10.76 5.42
CA LEU A 33 -1.43 -10.61 5.29
C LEU A 33 -0.78 -10.27 6.64
N GLN A 34 -1.42 -9.47 7.49
CA GLN A 34 -0.93 -9.21 8.85
C GLN A 34 -1.01 -10.44 9.75
N GLU A 35 -2.12 -11.20 9.71
CA GLU A 35 -2.29 -12.44 10.47
C GLU A 35 -1.24 -13.49 10.08
N MET A 36 -0.82 -13.50 8.81
CA MET A 36 0.27 -14.34 8.33
C MET A 36 1.67 -13.85 8.74
N GLY A 37 1.79 -12.73 9.46
CA GLY A 37 3.06 -12.15 9.88
C GLY A 37 3.87 -11.51 8.74
N VAL A 38 3.22 -11.20 7.61
CA VAL A 38 3.89 -10.59 6.47
C VAL A 38 4.23 -9.14 6.79
N LYS A 39 5.50 -8.77 6.69
CA LYS A 39 5.96 -7.40 6.94
C LYS A 39 5.38 -6.46 5.87
N MET A 40 4.37 -5.67 6.27
CA MET A 40 3.73 -4.68 5.41
C MET A 40 4.73 -3.61 4.97
N ARG A 41 4.70 -3.26 3.68
CA ARG A 41 5.52 -2.18 3.15
C ARG A 41 5.04 -0.86 3.75
N PRO A 42 5.96 0.01 4.20
CA PRO A 42 5.57 1.30 4.74
C PRO A 42 4.80 2.06 3.66
N ARG A 43 3.56 2.44 3.98
CA ARG A 43 2.81 3.38 3.14
C ARG A 43 3.63 4.66 3.13
N THR A 44 4.26 4.96 2.00
CA THR A 44 4.91 6.26 1.83
C THR A 44 3.80 7.30 1.91
N ARG A 45 3.62 7.91 3.08
CA ARG A 45 2.88 9.16 3.16
C ARG A 45 3.80 10.15 2.48
N ARG A 46 3.63 10.36 1.17
CA ARG A 46 4.13 11.59 0.55
C ARG A 46 3.50 12.71 1.37
N LYS A 47 4.29 13.37 2.22
CA LYS A 47 3.88 14.65 2.77
C LYS A 47 3.60 15.50 1.55
N ALA A 48 2.34 15.91 1.38
CA ALA A 48 2.01 16.94 0.40
C ALA A 48 3.02 18.08 0.63
N PRO A 49 3.67 18.61 -0.42
CA PRO A 49 4.48 19.79 -0.24
C PRO A 49 3.54 20.82 0.38
N LYS A 50 3.89 21.28 1.60
CA LYS A 50 3.29 22.46 2.16
C LYS A 50 3.45 23.53 1.08
N THR A 51 2.36 23.92 0.43
CA THR A 51 2.33 25.20 -0.28
C THR A 51 2.57 26.24 0.80
N THR A 52 3.84 26.57 1.01
CA THR A 52 4.24 27.83 1.61
C THR A 52 3.92 28.87 0.56
N ALA A 53 2.71 29.42 0.65
CA ALA A 53 2.45 30.76 0.17
C ALA A 53 3.33 31.69 1.00
N ALA A 54 4.42 32.19 0.41
CA ALA A 54 5.10 33.43 0.79
C ALA A 54 6.24 33.73 -0.19
N GLU A 55 6.10 34.90 -0.83
CA GLU A 55 7.15 35.79 -1.36
C GLU A 55 7.68 35.63 -2.80
N GLY A 56 7.20 36.55 -3.66
CA GLY A 56 8.10 37.54 -4.27
C GLY A 56 8.24 37.57 -5.80
N GLY A 57 7.81 38.68 -6.42
CA GLY A 57 8.61 39.35 -7.46
C GLY A 57 8.03 39.48 -8.89
N GLY A 58 7.86 40.74 -9.32
CA GLY A 58 7.87 41.19 -10.73
C GLY A 58 6.47 41.26 -11.39
N ALA A 59 6.02 42.37 -11.97
CA ALA A 59 6.66 43.62 -12.38
C ALA A 59 5.62 44.75 -12.37
#